data_AF-A0A7Y5X2J7-F1
#
_entry.id   AF-A0A7Y5X2J7-F1
#
_cell.length_a   1.000
_cell.length_b   1.000
_cell.length_c   1.000
_cell.angle_alpha   90.00
_cell.angle_beta   90.00
_cell.angle_gamma   90.00
#
_symmetry.space_group_name_H-M   'P 1'
#
loop_
_entity.id
_entity.type
_entity.pdbx_description
1 polymer ?
#
loop_
_entity_poly.entity_id
_entity_poly.type
_entity_poly.pdbx_seq_one_letter_code
_entity_poly.pdbx_strand_id
1 'polypeptide(L)' 'MEHPELEQALGRLLGPAEPEVGCDACFEQLDRYVELEVAGADADAALPGLRAHFDGCPACREEHDSLLALVSGEHS' A
#
# COMPACT_ATOMS: atom_id res chain seq x y z
N MET A 1 2.45 23.70 -20.40
CA MET A 1 1.35 22.81 -20.79
C MET A 1 1.44 21.63 -19.87
N GLU A 2 0.62 21.59 -18.83
CA GLU A 2 0.57 20.43 -17.92
C GLU A 2 -0.27 19.37 -18.63
N HIS A 3 0.31 18.19 -18.83
CA HIS A 3 -0.36 17.06 -19.47
C HIS A 3 -0.71 16.03 -18.38
N PRO A 4 -1.81 16.24 -17.65
CA PRO A 4 -2.19 15.37 -16.53
C PRO A 4 -2.46 13.92 -16.97
N GLU A 5 -2.77 13.71 -18.26
CA GLU A 5 -2.90 12.38 -18.86
C GLU A 5 -1.56 11.67 -19.02
N LEU A 6 -0.49 12.42 -19.32
CA LEU A 6 0.88 11.89 -19.43
C LEU A 6 1.42 11.52 -18.06
N GLU A 7 1.16 12.35 -17.04
CA GLU A 7 1.58 12.08 -15.66
C GLU A 7 0.90 10.82 -15.10
N GLN A 8 -0.41 10.66 -15.32
CA GLN A 8 -1.13 9.44 -14.96
C GLN A 8 -0.63 8.21 -15.72
N ALA A 9 -0.35 8.34 -17.03
CA ALA A 9 0.20 7.25 -17.83
C ALA A 9 1.60 6.85 -17.36
N LEU A 10 2.42 7.83 -16.97
CA LEU A 10 3.78 7.61 -16.51
C LEU A 10 3.82 6.96 -15.12
N GLY A 11 2.95 7.38 -14.19
CA GLY A 11 2.81 6.74 -12.89
C GLY A 11 2.40 5.27 -13.00
N ARG A 12 1.55 4.92 -13.97
CA ARG A 12 1.20 3.51 -14.25
C ARG A 12 2.35 2.72 -14.88
N LEU A 13 3.20 3.37 -15.66
CA LEU A 13 4.29 2.71 -16.40
C LEU A 13 5.55 2.53 -15.54
N LEU A 14 5.92 3.56 -14.77
CA LEU A 14 7.14 3.60 -13.98
C LEU A 14 6.92 3.18 -12.52
N GLY A 15 5.65 3.11 -12.09
CA GLY A 15 5.32 2.97 -10.68
C GLY A 15 5.39 4.30 -9.93
N PRO A 16 5.16 4.27 -8.61
CA PRO A 16 5.19 5.45 -7.77
C PRO A 16 6.58 6.09 -7.74
N ALA A 17 6.62 7.42 -7.58
CA ALA A 17 7.88 8.18 -7.53
C ALA A 17 8.59 8.10 -6.17
N GLU A 18 7.94 7.51 -5.17
CA GLU A 18 8.41 7.39 -3.81
C GLU A 18 9.18 6.07 -3.60
N PRO A 19 10.19 6.04 -2.71
CA PRO A 19 10.89 4.81 -2.39
C PRO A 19 9.92 3.78 -1.78
N GLU A 20 9.65 2.72 -2.52
CA GLU A 20 8.83 1.59 -2.08
C GLU A 20 9.70 0.46 -1.53
N VAL A 21 9.11 -0.33 -0.63
CA VAL A 21 9.65 -1.65 -0.28
C VAL A 21 9.36 -2.65 -1.41
N GLY A 22 10.15 -3.73 -1.49
CA GLY A 22 9.82 -4.85 -2.39
C GLY A 22 8.70 -5.73 -1.84
N CYS A 23 8.10 -6.56 -2.70
CA CYS A 23 7.00 -7.45 -2.34
C CYS A 23 7.30 -8.33 -1.10
N ASP A 24 8.46 -9.00 -1.04
CA ASP A 24 8.82 -9.84 0.12
C ASP A 24 8.80 -9.06 1.44
N ALA A 25 9.43 -7.88 1.46
CA ALA A 25 9.46 -7.04 2.65
C ALA A 25 8.08 -6.48 3.00
N CYS A 26 7.23 -6.21 2.00
CA CYS A 26 5.84 -5.85 2.23
C CYS A 26 5.07 -6.99 2.91
N PHE A 27 5.16 -8.21 2.39
CA PHE A 27 4.50 -9.38 2.97
C PHE A 27 4.93 -9.64 4.42
N GLU A 28 6.22 -9.49 4.73
CA GLU A 28 6.75 -9.65 6.10
C GLU A 28 6.25 -8.60 7.10
N GLN A 29 5.73 -7.46 6.64
CA GLN A 29 5.27 -6.36 7.49
C GLN A 29 3.77 -6.09 7.37
N LEU A 30 3.05 -6.85 6.53
CA LEU A 30 1.67 -6.58 6.17
C LEU A 30 0.72 -6.70 7.37
N ASP A 31 0.91 -7.75 8.17
CA ASP A 31 0.17 -7.95 9.43
C ASP A 31 0.34 -6.75 10.37
N ARG A 32 1.57 -6.38 10.68
CA ARG A 32 1.89 -5.23 11.53
C ARG A 32 1.32 -3.92 10.98
N TYR A 33 1.36 -3.71 9.67
CA TYR A 33 0.80 -2.53 9.04
C TYR A 33 -0.71 -2.43 9.28
N VAL A 34 -1.45 -3.52 9.04
CA VAL A 34 -2.91 -3.59 9.29
C VAL A 34 -3.24 -3.44 10.78
N GLU A 35 -2.45 -4.04 11.68
CA GLU A 35 -2.64 -3.87 13.12
C GLU A 35 -2.55 -2.40 13.56
N LEU A 36 -1.58 -1.66 13.00
CA LEU A 36 -1.41 -0.24 13.27
C LEU A 36 -2.59 0.58 12.75
N GLU A 37 -3.08 0.28 11.54
CA GLU A 37 -4.26 0.95 10.98
C GLU A 37 -5.51 0.72 11.82
N VAL A 38 -5.77 -0.53 12.23
CA VAL A 38 -6.91 -0.89 13.09
C VAL A 38 -6.79 -0.25 14.47
N ALA A 39 -5.57 -0.09 14.99
CA ALA A 39 -5.30 0.63 16.23
C ALA A 39 -5.45 2.16 16.10
N GLY A 40 -5.68 2.70 14.89
CA GLY A 40 -5.73 4.13 14.62
C GLY A 40 -4.36 4.82 14.73
N ALA A 41 -3.27 4.05 14.62
CA ALA A 41 -1.91 4.54 14.60
C ALA A 41 -1.49 4.93 13.18
N ASP A 42 -0.43 5.74 13.09
CA ASP A 42 0.16 6.14 11.81
C ASP A 42 1.06 5.01 11.28
N ALA A 43 0.46 4.11 10.48
CA ALA A 43 1.14 2.97 9.88
C ALA A 43 2.21 3.41 8.87
N ASP A 44 1.97 4.49 8.13
CA ASP A 44 2.90 5.08 7.16
C ASP A 44 4.17 5.61 7.82
N ALA A 45 4.02 6.26 8.98
CA ALA A 45 5.17 6.72 9.76
C ALA A 45 5.96 5.56 10.39
N ALA A 46 5.28 4.47 10.78
CA ALA A 46 5.91 3.32 11.41
C ALA A 46 6.61 2.38 10.41
N LEU A 47 6.07 2.27 9.19
CA LEU A 47 6.49 1.35 8.14
C LEU A 47 6.56 2.11 6.79
N PRO A 48 7.54 3.01 6.64
CA PRO A 48 7.64 3.85 5.45
C PRO A 48 7.89 3.00 4.19
N GLY A 49 7.20 3.35 3.10
CA GLY A 49 7.35 2.70 1.79
C GLY A 49 6.37 1.57 1.51
N LEU A 50 5.59 1.09 2.50
CA LEU A 50 4.52 0.11 2.25
C LEU A 50 3.37 0.73 1.45
N ARG A 51 2.95 1.96 1.79
CA ARG A 51 1.90 2.66 1.07
C ARG A 51 2.25 2.92 -0.38
N ALA A 52 3.47 3.41 -0.63
CA ALA A 52 4.00 3.54 -1.97
C ALA A 52 3.97 2.19 -2.72
N HIS A 53 4.37 1.10 -2.06
CA HIS A 53 4.30 -0.22 -2.68
C HIS A 53 2.88 -0.64 -3.06
N PHE A 54 1.86 -0.35 -2.25
CA PHE A 54 0.47 -0.63 -2.61
C PHE A 54 0.01 0.18 -3.85
N ASP A 55 0.55 1.39 -4.05
CA ASP A 55 0.38 2.19 -5.27
C ASP A 55 1.06 1.61 -6.51
N GLY A 56 2.18 0.90 -6.35
CA GLY A 56 2.88 0.21 -7.43
C GLY A 56 2.41 -1.23 -7.73
N CYS A 57 1.94 -1.95 -6.72
CA CYS A 57 1.71 -3.39 -6.78
C CYS A 57 0.25 -3.75 -6.44
N PRO A 58 -0.62 -4.00 -7.45
CA PRO A 58 -2.03 -4.30 -7.20
C PRO A 58 -2.23 -5.57 -6.36
N ALA A 59 -1.39 -6.59 -6.55
CA ALA A 59 -1.48 -7.82 -5.77
C ALA A 59 -1.27 -7.56 -4.26
N CYS A 60 -0.27 -6.76 -3.88
CA CYS A 60 -0.03 -6.47 -2.46
C CYS A 60 -1.12 -5.57 -1.86
N ARG A 61 -1.74 -4.71 -2.67
CA ARG A 61 -2.91 -3.94 -2.26
C ARG A 61 -4.12 -4.86 -1.99
N GLU A 62 -4.40 -5.81 -2.88
CA GLU A 62 -5.51 -6.75 -2.69
C GLU A 62 -5.34 -7.58 -1.40
N GLU A 63 -4.11 -8.01 -1.09
CA GLU A 63 -3.79 -8.71 0.15
C GLU A 63 -3.99 -7.82 1.38
N HIS A 64 -3.58 -6.55 1.29
CA HIS A 64 -3.81 -5.53 2.33
C HIS A 64 -5.29 -5.31 2.60
N ASP A 65 -6.09 -5.01 1.58
CA ASP A 65 -7.55 -4.79 1.69
C ASP A 65 -8.24 -6.04 2.28
N SER A 66 -7.84 -7.24 1.83
CA SER A 66 -8.40 -8.50 2.32
C SER A 66 -8.11 -8.71 3.81
N LEU A 67 -6.87 -8.48 4.23
CA LEU A 67 -6.47 -8.64 5.63
C LEU A 67 -7.13 -7.59 6.53
N LEU A 68 -7.20 -6.33 6.08
CA LEU A 68 -7.86 -5.25 6.81
C LEU A 68 -9.35 -5.55 7.03
N ALA A 69 -10.05 -6.01 5.99
CA ALA A 69 -11.45 -6.39 6.08
C ALA A 69 -11.68 -7.59 7.03
N LEU A 70 -10.73 -8.53 7.08
CA LEU A 70 -10.79 -9.66 8.01
C LEU A 70 -10.65 -9.20 9.46
N VAL A 71 -9.64 -8.37 9.75
CA VAL A 71 -9.34 -7.90 11.11
C VAL A 71 -10.40 -6.91 11.61
N SER A 72 -10.97 -6.09 10.72
CA SER A 72 -12.00 -5.10 11.06
C SER A 72 -13.40 -5.71 11.28
N GLY A 73 -13.56 -7.01 11.05
CA GLY A 73 -14.82 -7.73 11.29
C GLY A 73 -15.86 -7.58 10.18
N GLU A 74 -15.44 -7.24 8.96
CA GLU A 74 -16.32 -7.05 7.79
C GLU A 74 -16.72 -8.39 7.13
N HIS A 75 -16.25 -9.51 7.68
CA HIS A 75 -16.59 -10.86 7.28
C HIS A 75 -17.66 -11.43 8.23
N SER A 76 -18.94 -11.14 7.97
CA SER A 76 -20.08 -11.77 8.65
C SER A 76 -20.84 -12.74 7.78
#